data_AF-H0J0Q1-F1
#
_entry.id   AF-H0J0Q1-F1
#
_cell.length_a   1.000
_cell.length_b   1.000
_cell.length_c   1.000
_cell.angle_alpha   90.00
_cell.angle_beta   90.00
_cell.angle_gamma   90.00
#
_symmetry.space_group_name_H-M   'P 1'
#
loop_
_entity.id
_entity.type
_entity.pdbx_description
1 polymer ?
#
loop_
_entity_poly.entity_id
_entity_poly.type
_entity_poly.pdbx_seq_one_letter_code
_entity_poly.pdbx_strand_id
1 'polypeptide(L)'
;MATSDKTPSMPWIDDAQPMQAWWHRYCLLSTMPMVRLQIAWLENVTQAMQMEAQLFQALAKSSEKLTLCLTDNPYHCNAAEFTEHYQEMVKTLTDANMERLTKVSQLSHEFRRSLWEEL
;
A
#
# COMPACT_ATOMS: atom_id res chain seq x y z
N MET A 1 41.65 -22.18 53.60
CA MET A 1 40.86 -23.00 52.67
C MET A 1 40.34 -22.08 51.57
N ALA A 2 40.98 -22.08 50.41
CA ALA A 2 40.52 -21.34 49.23
C ALA A 2 39.92 -22.36 48.26
N THR A 3 38.61 -22.31 48.06
CA THR A 3 37.91 -23.13 47.06
C THR A 3 38.17 -22.52 45.69
N SER A 4 39.04 -23.18 44.92
CA SER A 4 39.28 -22.88 43.51
C SER A 4 38.04 -23.25 42.71
N ASP A 5 37.22 -22.27 42.37
CA ASP A 5 36.08 -22.42 41.47
C ASP A 5 36.62 -22.57 40.03
N LYS A 6 37.03 -23.79 39.67
CA LYS A 6 37.34 -24.15 38.28
C LYS A 6 36.04 -24.55 37.61
N THR A 7 35.28 -23.55 37.15
CA THR A 7 34.27 -23.80 36.12
C THR A 7 35.02 -24.32 34.89
N PRO A 8 34.73 -25.53 34.39
CA PRO A 8 35.38 -26.01 33.18
C PRO A 8 34.89 -25.14 32.03
N SER A 9 35.75 -24.27 31.51
CA SER A 9 35.54 -23.63 30.22
C SER A 9 35.47 -24.73 29.18
N MET A 10 34.24 -25.09 28.81
CA MET A 10 33.96 -26.18 27.87
C MET A 10 34.38 -25.73 26.46
N PRO A 11 35.44 -26.31 25.87
CA PRO A 11 36.02 -25.81 24.60
C PRO A 11 35.07 -25.94 23.40
N TRP A 12 34.04 -26.80 23.51
CA TRP A 12 33.01 -26.96 22.48
C TRP A 12 32.03 -25.77 22.40
N ILE A 13 31.99 -24.90 23.42
CA ILE A 13 31.20 -23.66 23.38
C ILE A 13 31.91 -22.59 22.56
N ASP A 14 33.25 -22.51 22.65
CA ASP A 14 34.05 -21.60 21.83
C ASP A 14 34.07 -22.02 20.35
N ASP A 15 34.16 -23.32 20.07
CA ASP A 15 34.10 -23.84 18.69
C ASP A 15 32.70 -23.71 18.05
N ALA A 16 31.64 -23.58 18.85
CA ALA A 16 30.28 -23.37 18.35
C ALA A 16 29.99 -21.91 17.98
N GLN A 17 30.78 -20.94 18.46
CA GLN A 17 30.60 -19.52 18.13
C GLN A 17 30.60 -19.21 16.63
N PRO A 18 31.56 -19.69 15.81
CA PRO A 18 31.54 -19.42 14.37
C PRO A 18 30.32 -20.04 13.67
N MET A 19 29.87 -21.21 14.11
CA MET A 19 28.68 -21.87 13.56
C MET A 19 27.40 -21.10 13.94
N GLN A 20 27.27 -20.63 15.19
CA GLN A 20 26.16 -19.78 15.62
C GLN A 20 26.16 -18.44 14.89
N ALA A 21 27.31 -17.79 14.74
CA ALA A 21 27.43 -16.54 13.99
C ALA A 21 27.04 -16.71 12.51
N TRP A 22 27.44 -17.81 11.88
CA TRP A 22 27.02 -18.17 10.53
C TRP A 22 25.51 -18.43 10.44
N TRP A 23 24.94 -19.17 11.39
CA TRP A 23 23.50 -19.44 11.44
C TRP A 23 22.67 -18.18 11.63
N HIS A 24 23.07 -17.28 12.53
CA HIS A 24 22.42 -15.98 12.70
C HIS A 24 22.49 -15.13 11.44
N ARG A 25 23.65 -15.12 10.76
CA ARG A 25 23.82 -14.41 9.50
C ARG A 25 22.96 -15.00 8.38
N TYR A 26 22.84 -16.31 8.33
CA TYR A 26 21.98 -17.02 7.39
C TYR A 26 20.49 -16.72 7.64
N CYS A 27 20.03 -16.73 8.90
CA CYS A 27 18.66 -16.35 9.26
C CYS A 27 18.34 -14.88 8.94
N LEU A 28 19.29 -13.97 9.11
CA LEU A 28 19.11 -12.56 8.71
C LEU A 28 19.07 -12.40 7.19
N LEU A 29 19.87 -13.17 6.45
CA LEU A 29 19.83 -13.18 4.99
C LEU A 29 18.56 -13.84 4.45
N SER A 30 18.03 -14.87 5.13
CA SER A 30 16.80 -15.55 4.69
C SER A 30 15.54 -14.71 4.90
N THR A 31 15.58 -13.73 5.82
CA THR A 31 14.45 -12.81 6.05
C THR A 31 14.45 -11.62 5.10
N MET A 32 15.56 -11.31 4.43
CA MET A 32 15.68 -10.19 3.48
C MET A 32 14.66 -10.23 2.32
N PRO A 33 14.42 -11.37 1.64
CA PRO A 33 13.41 -11.44 0.57
C PRO A 33 11.99 -11.19 1.10
N MET A 34 11.67 -11.73 2.28
CA MET A 34 10.37 -11.50 2.94
C MET A 34 10.16 -10.02 3.29
N VAL A 35 11.20 -9.34 3.80
CA VAL A 35 11.12 -7.90 4.11
C VAL A 35 10.91 -7.08 2.84
N ARG A 36 11.65 -7.38 1.76
CA ARG A 36 11.47 -6.71 0.46
C ARG A 36 10.08 -6.91 -0.10
N LEU A 37 9.53 -8.12 0.07
CA LEU A 37 8.19 -8.43 -0.36
C LEU A 37 7.11 -7.65 0.40
N GLN A 38 7.27 -7.53 1.71
CA GLN A 38 6.38 -6.72 2.54
C GLN A 38 6.43 -5.24 2.12
N ILE A 39 7.62 -4.71 1.80
CA ILE A 39 7.79 -3.34 1.31
C ILE A 39 7.09 -3.17 -0.05
N ALA A 40 7.36 -4.04 -1.02
CA ALA A 40 6.73 -3.99 -2.34
C ALA A 40 5.20 -4.09 -2.25
N TRP A 41 4.67 -4.90 -1.33
CA TRP A 41 3.24 -4.99 -1.09
C TRP A 41 2.67 -3.69 -0.51
N LEU A 42 3.32 -3.10 0.51
CA LEU A 42 2.89 -1.84 1.13
C LEU A 42 2.91 -0.67 0.15
N GLU A 43 3.91 -0.59 -0.72
CA GLU A 43 4.01 0.45 -1.75
C GLU A 43 2.84 0.36 -2.74
N ASN A 44 2.50 -0.85 -3.18
CA ASN A 44 1.36 -1.09 -4.08
C ASN A 44 0.01 -0.74 -3.42
N VAL A 45 -0.18 -1.11 -2.15
CA VAL A 45 -1.39 -0.76 -1.38
C VAL A 45 -1.50 0.74 -1.20
N THR A 46 -0.40 1.42 -0.89
CA THR A 46 -0.39 2.88 -0.68
C THR A 46 -0.71 3.62 -1.97
N GLN A 47 -0.17 3.20 -3.12
CA GLN A 47 -0.53 3.78 -4.42
C GLN A 47 -2.01 3.58 -4.75
N ALA A 48 -2.57 2.38 -4.49
CA ALA A 48 -3.99 2.12 -4.70
C ALA A 48 -4.86 3.02 -3.82
N MET A 49 -4.51 3.16 -2.55
CA MET A 49 -5.24 3.99 -1.58
C MET A 49 -5.18 5.49 -1.93
N GLN A 50 -4.05 5.96 -2.45
CA GLN A 50 -3.91 7.35 -2.92
C GLN A 50 -4.80 7.65 -4.13
N MET A 51 -4.95 6.70 -5.05
CA MET A 51 -5.89 6.82 -6.17
C MET A 51 -7.35 6.85 -5.69
N GLU A 52 -7.71 6.05 -4.67
CA GLU A 52 -9.06 6.10 -4.09
C GLU A 52 -9.34 7.42 -3.37
N ALA A 53 -8.36 7.98 -2.65
CA ALA A 53 -8.49 9.28 -2.00
C ALA A 53 -8.75 10.41 -3.01
N GLN A 54 -8.07 10.40 -4.16
CA GLN A 54 -8.30 11.37 -5.24
C GLN A 54 -9.72 11.28 -5.81
N LEU A 55 -10.24 10.06 -5.98
CA LEU A 55 -11.61 9.83 -6.43
C LEU A 55 -12.62 10.39 -5.40
N PHE A 56 -12.45 10.08 -4.13
CA PHE A 56 -13.33 10.59 -3.08
C PHE A 56 -13.28 12.11 -2.98
N GLN A 57 -12.12 12.73 -3.17
CA GLN A 57 -11.99 14.18 -3.20
C GLN A 57 -12.73 14.80 -4.38
N ALA A 58 -12.65 14.18 -5.57
CA ALA A 58 -13.39 14.64 -6.74
C ALA A 58 -14.91 14.53 -6.53
N LEU A 59 -15.37 13.42 -5.96
CA LEU A 59 -16.77 13.17 -5.60
C LEU A 59 -17.30 14.16 -4.57
N ALA A 60 -16.50 14.46 -3.53
CA ALA A 60 -16.88 15.41 -2.51
C ALA A 60 -17.04 16.83 -3.10
N LYS A 61 -16.09 17.26 -3.93
CA LYS A 61 -16.15 18.57 -4.61
C LYS A 61 -17.32 18.68 -5.59
N SER A 62 -17.65 17.61 -6.30
CA SER A 62 -18.76 17.62 -7.26
C SER A 62 -20.12 17.57 -6.55
N SER A 63 -20.21 16.82 -5.46
CA SER A 63 -21.38 16.82 -4.56
C SER A 63 -21.62 18.19 -3.93
N GLU A 64 -20.54 18.87 -3.49
CA GLU A 64 -20.61 20.24 -2.98
C GLU A 64 -21.16 21.21 -4.02
N LYS A 65 -20.68 21.16 -5.27
CA LYS A 65 -21.21 21.99 -6.38
C LYS A 65 -22.69 21.74 -6.67
N LEU A 66 -23.12 20.47 -6.69
CA LEU A 66 -24.53 20.13 -6.87
C LEU A 66 -25.40 20.63 -5.72
N THR A 67 -24.90 20.48 -4.49
CA THR A 67 -25.60 20.94 -3.29
C THR A 67 -25.74 22.47 -3.32
N LEU A 68 -24.66 23.20 -3.67
CA LEU A 68 -24.68 24.65 -3.82
C LEU A 68 -25.67 25.13 -4.89
N CYS A 69 -25.76 24.48 -6.06
CA CYS A 69 -26.77 24.84 -7.09
C CYS A 69 -28.20 24.68 -6.56
N LEU A 70 -28.44 23.66 -5.72
CA LEU A 70 -29.75 23.39 -5.14
C LEU A 70 -30.08 24.30 -3.95
N THR A 71 -29.10 24.74 -3.16
CA THR A 71 -29.34 25.52 -1.94
C THR A 71 -29.21 27.03 -2.12
N ASP A 72 -28.35 27.52 -3.02
CA ASP A 72 -27.98 28.94 -3.08
C ASP A 72 -28.91 29.79 -3.96
N ASN A 73 -29.72 29.17 -4.84
CA ASN A 73 -30.62 29.95 -5.70
C ASN A 73 -31.90 29.19 -6.10
N PRO A 74 -33.03 29.38 -5.39
CA PRO A 74 -34.29 28.69 -5.69
C PRO A 74 -34.93 29.08 -7.05
N TYR A 75 -34.37 30.06 -7.76
CA TYR A 75 -34.92 30.57 -9.03
C TYR A 75 -34.03 30.33 -10.26
N HIS A 76 -32.81 29.79 -10.11
CA HIS A 76 -31.82 29.77 -11.21
C HIS A 76 -31.19 28.42 -11.55
N CYS A 77 -31.36 27.35 -10.77
CA CYS A 77 -30.89 26.02 -11.18
C CYS A 77 -31.99 25.39 -12.06
N ASN A 78 -31.95 25.63 -13.38
CA ASN A 78 -32.89 25.02 -14.31
C ASN A 78 -32.71 23.49 -14.29
N ALA A 79 -33.80 22.71 -14.24
CA ALA A 79 -33.72 21.24 -14.12
C ALA A 79 -32.88 20.60 -15.25
N ALA A 80 -32.84 21.23 -16.42
CA ALA A 80 -31.98 20.84 -17.54
C ALA A 80 -30.49 21.01 -17.23
N GLU A 81 -30.08 22.16 -16.66
CA GLU A 81 -28.69 22.47 -16.30
C GLU A 81 -28.20 21.59 -15.15
N PHE A 82 -29.07 21.31 -14.17
CA PHE A 82 -28.77 20.35 -13.11
C PHE A 82 -28.51 18.94 -13.65
N THR A 83 -29.37 18.49 -14.58
CA THR A 83 -29.24 17.17 -15.19
C THR A 83 -27.97 17.07 -16.04
N GLU A 84 -27.61 18.15 -16.75
CA GLU A 84 -26.37 18.25 -17.51
C GLU A 84 -25.13 18.16 -16.61
N HIS A 85 -25.08 18.94 -15.52
CA HIS A 85 -23.99 18.87 -14.55
C HIS A 85 -23.90 17.51 -13.84
N TYR A 86 -25.03 16.87 -13.57
CA TYR A 86 -25.06 15.52 -13.00
C TYR A 86 -24.53 14.49 -14.00
N GLN A 87 -24.94 14.56 -15.27
CA GLN A 87 -24.45 13.66 -16.31
C GLN A 87 -22.94 13.84 -16.56
N GLU A 88 -22.47 15.08 -16.59
CA GLU A 88 -21.04 15.39 -16.72
C GLU A 88 -20.24 14.85 -15.52
N MET A 89 -20.75 15.02 -14.30
CA MET A 89 -20.14 14.48 -13.09
C MET A 89 -20.08 12.95 -13.12
N VAL A 90 -21.19 12.28 -13.43
CA VAL A 90 -21.26 10.81 -13.48
C VAL A 90 -20.32 10.28 -14.55
N LYS A 91 -20.30 10.89 -15.74
CA LYS A 91 -19.40 10.51 -16.82
C LYS A 91 -17.93 10.65 -16.41
N THR A 92 -17.56 11.80 -15.84
CA THR A 92 -16.19 12.04 -15.35
C THR A 92 -15.80 11.05 -14.27
N LEU A 93 -16.72 10.71 -13.36
CA LEU A 93 -16.49 9.73 -12.32
C LEU A 93 -16.32 8.31 -12.89
N THR A 94 -17.17 7.92 -13.84
CA THR A 94 -17.09 6.62 -14.51
C THR A 94 -15.78 6.48 -15.28
N ASP A 95 -15.39 7.49 -16.06
CA ASP A 95 -14.14 7.49 -16.82
C ASP A 95 -12.93 7.40 -15.88
N ALA A 96 -12.91 8.19 -14.81
CA ALA A 96 -11.85 8.13 -13.79
C ALA A 96 -11.80 6.77 -13.06
N ASN A 97 -12.96 6.16 -12.77
CA ASN A 97 -13.00 4.82 -12.17
C ASN A 97 -12.51 3.73 -13.12
N MET A 98 -12.84 3.84 -14.41
CA MET A 98 -12.41 2.88 -15.43
C MET A 98 -10.90 2.96 -15.64
N GLU A 99 -10.34 4.17 -15.67
CA GLU A 99 -8.89 4.39 -15.72
C GLU A 99 -8.21 3.83 -14.46
N ARG A 100 -8.79 4.08 -13.28
CA ARG A 100 -8.30 3.54 -12.00
C ARG A 100 -8.29 2.01 -12.00
N LEU A 101 -9.39 1.36 -12.41
CA LEU A 101 -9.48 -0.10 -12.48
C LEU A 101 -8.43 -0.67 -13.43
N THR A 102 -8.18 0.00 -14.55
CA THR A 102 -7.14 -0.38 -15.50
C THR A 102 -5.75 -0.29 -14.86
N LYS A 103 -5.43 0.82 -14.17
CA LYS A 103 -4.16 1.00 -13.45
C LYS A 103 -3.97 -0.01 -12.31
N VAL A 104 -5.00 -0.27 -11.52
CA VAL A 104 -4.97 -1.28 -10.44
C VAL A 104 -4.77 -2.69 -11.01
N SER A 105 -5.38 -3.00 -12.17
CA SER A 105 -5.16 -4.29 -12.84
C SER A 105 -3.71 -4.48 -13.30
N GLN A 106 -3.04 -3.40 -13.74
CA GLN A 106 -1.63 -3.41 -14.13
C GLN A 106 -0.72 -3.53 -12.90
N LEU A 107 -0.99 -2.80 -11.82
CA LEU A 107 -0.26 -2.91 -10.55
C LEU A 107 -0.33 -4.34 -9.99
N SER A 108 -1.47 -5.02 -10.10
CA SER A 108 -1.58 -6.44 -9.71
C SER A 108 -0.65 -7.35 -10.53
N HIS A 109 -0.40 -6.99 -11.79
CA HIS A 109 0.45 -7.75 -12.69
C HIS A 109 1.94 -7.47 -12.45
N GLU A 110 2.30 -6.22 -12.15
CA GLU A 110 3.65 -5.81 -11.75
C GLU A 110 4.03 -6.32 -10.36
N PHE A 111 3.09 -6.28 -9.40
CA PHE A 111 3.27 -6.89 -8.09
C PHE A 111 3.54 -8.39 -8.21
N ARG A 112 2.77 -9.10 -9.04
CA ARG A 112 3.02 -10.52 -9.33
C ARG A 112 4.38 -10.75 -9.98
N ARG A 113 4.83 -9.87 -10.87
CA ARG A 113 6.16 -9.97 -11.49
C ARG A 113 7.28 -9.73 -10.47
N SER A 114 7.16 -8.70 -9.64
CA SER A 114 8.14 -8.37 -8.60
C SER A 114 8.20 -9.47 -7.52
N LEU A 115 7.06 -10.08 -7.17
CA LEU A 115 6.98 -11.31 -6.37
C LEU A 115 7.81 -12.46 -6.97
N TRP A 116 7.74 -12.65 -8.29
CA TRP A 116 8.48 -13.70 -9.00
C TRP A 116 9.98 -13.41 -9.17
N GLU A 117 10.39 -12.14 -9.13
CA GLU A 117 11.80 -11.75 -9.22
C GLU A 117 12.55 -11.86 -7.88
N GLU A 118 11.81 -11.83 -6.75
CA GLU A 118 12.38 -11.94 -5.39
C GLU A 118 12.23 -13.36 -4.77
N LEU A 119 11.54 -14.30 -5.45
CA LEU A 119 11.43 -15.73 -5.08
C LEU A 119 12.57 -16.57 -5.68
#